data_AF-X1VN18-F1
#
_entry.id   AF-X1VN18-F1
#
_cell.length_a   1.000
_cell.length_b   1.000
_cell.length_c   1.000
_cell.angle_alpha   90.00
_cell.angle_beta   90.00
_cell.angle_gamma   90.00
#
_symmetry.space_group_name_H-M   'P 1'
#
loop_
_entity.id
_entity.type
_entity.pdbx_description
1 polymer ?
#
loop_
_entity_poly.entity_id
_entity_poly.type
_entity_poly.pdbx_seq_one_letter_code
_entity_poly.pdbx_strand_id
1 'polypeptide(L)'
;MKIANPDGSTRNILFNYACHGTSLGGKNFQISGDFLGLAEQFVEKYLGQGIIAPLFVGASGDINPYYVGIAEFHKENGWIPEPELLGIMLGEEVIHVLRNIKELNSGGEIETAFKTIELPSKQLYRDAALTEETFPMNITAARVGDVAFVGFGTEMLTEIGMAIKAGSPFKHTFVITHC
;
A
#
# COMPACT_ATOMS: atom_id res chain seq x y z
N MET A 1 -10.99 -0.91 -2.55
CA MET A 1 -12.13 0.00 -2.58
C MET A 1 -12.45 0.33 -4.02
N LYS A 2 -13.71 0.10 -4.44
CA LYS A 2 -14.20 0.50 -5.76
C LYS A 2 -14.91 1.84 -5.64
N ILE A 3 -14.57 2.79 -6.51
CA ILE A 3 -15.29 4.05 -6.67
C ILE A 3 -16.08 3.92 -7.98
N ALA A 4 -17.40 4.13 -7.91
CA ALA A 4 -18.30 3.94 -9.04
C ALA A 4 -18.93 5.25 -9.49
N ASN A 5 -19.30 5.32 -10.76
CA ASN A 5 -20.23 6.33 -11.27
C ASN A 5 -21.66 6.04 -10.78
N PRO A 6 -22.60 7.01 -10.89
CA PRO A 6 -24.00 6.79 -10.54
C PRO A 6 -24.68 5.65 -11.30
N ASP A 7 -24.18 5.30 -12.49
CA ASP A 7 -24.65 4.15 -13.30
C ASP A 7 -24.06 2.80 -12.86
N GLY A 8 -23.21 2.77 -11.82
CA GLY A 8 -22.56 1.58 -11.28
C GLY A 8 -21.26 1.17 -11.98
N SER A 9 -20.90 1.82 -13.10
CA SER A 9 -19.62 1.58 -13.79
C SER A 9 -18.44 1.97 -12.90
N THR A 10 -17.35 1.23 -12.98
CA THR A 10 -16.13 1.53 -12.21
C THR A 10 -15.54 2.85 -12.71
N ARG A 11 -15.36 3.81 -11.79
CA ARG A 11 -14.71 5.09 -12.07
C ARG A 11 -13.24 5.09 -11.67
N ASN A 12 -12.94 4.60 -10.48
CA ASN A 12 -11.58 4.48 -9.95
C ASN A 12 -11.51 3.30 -9.00
N ILE A 13 -10.29 2.86 -8.69
CA ILE A 13 -10.07 1.90 -7.62
C ILE A 13 -8.97 2.38 -6.70
N LEU A 14 -8.99 1.92 -5.46
CA LEU A 14 -7.93 2.11 -4.49
C LEU A 14 -7.68 0.77 -3.82
N PHE A 15 -6.43 0.33 -3.77
CA PHE A 15 -6.10 -0.95 -3.14
C PHE A 15 -4.89 -0.84 -2.20
N ASN A 16 -4.75 -1.82 -1.33
CA ASN A 16 -3.72 -1.87 -0.30
C ASN A 16 -3.12 -3.26 -0.28
N TYR A 17 -1.80 -3.34 -0.33
CA TYR A 17 -1.07 -4.59 -0.28
C TYR A 17 0.21 -4.39 0.53
N ALA A 18 0.30 -5.07 1.67
CA ALA A 18 1.41 -4.94 2.61
C ALA A 18 2.66 -5.63 2.06
N CYS A 19 3.59 -4.87 1.46
CA CYS A 19 4.87 -5.38 0.96
C CYS A 19 5.83 -4.24 0.61
N HIS A 20 7.13 -4.42 0.82
CA HIS A 20 8.16 -3.49 0.33
C HIS A 20 8.19 -3.44 -1.19
N GLY A 21 8.40 -2.26 -1.77
CA GLY A 21 8.73 -2.09 -3.19
C GLY A 21 10.22 -2.34 -3.48
N THR A 22 10.71 -3.53 -3.16
CA THR A 22 12.14 -3.91 -3.25
C THR A 22 12.39 -5.07 -4.22
N SER A 23 11.48 -5.32 -5.16
CA SER A 23 11.71 -6.34 -6.19
C SER A 23 12.91 -5.98 -7.04
N LEU A 24 13.09 -4.69 -7.35
CA LEU A 24 14.30 -4.13 -7.93
C LEU A 24 15.29 -3.72 -6.81
N GLY A 25 16.58 -3.98 -7.06
CA GLY A 25 17.66 -3.69 -6.12
C GLY A 25 18.46 -2.44 -6.47
N GLY A 26 19.41 -2.09 -5.60
CA GLY A 26 20.31 -0.94 -5.80
C GLY A 26 21.27 -1.04 -7.01
N LYS A 27 21.26 -2.16 -7.74
CA LYS A 27 21.97 -2.32 -9.02
C LYS A 27 21.11 -2.01 -10.24
N ASN A 28 19.80 -1.83 -10.06
CA ASN A 28 18.91 -1.36 -11.11
C ASN A 28 18.97 0.16 -11.21
N PHE A 29 19.27 0.68 -12.40
CA PHE A 29 19.32 2.12 -12.69
C PHE A 29 18.12 2.62 -13.51
N GLN A 30 17.16 1.74 -13.81
CA GLN A 30 15.95 2.10 -14.53
C GLN A 30 14.92 2.67 -13.56
N ILE A 31 14.34 3.82 -13.91
CA ILE A 31 13.22 4.40 -13.15
C ILE A 31 12.01 3.47 -13.28
N SER A 32 11.45 3.06 -12.15
CA SER A 32 10.32 2.15 -12.09
C SER A 32 9.50 2.39 -10.83
N GLY A 33 8.22 2.05 -10.88
CA GLY A 33 7.34 1.94 -9.70
C GLY A 33 7.49 0.61 -8.95
N ASP A 34 8.48 -0.21 -9.32
CA ASP A 34 8.67 -1.57 -8.83
C ASP A 34 7.44 -2.46 -9.12
N PHE A 35 7.34 -3.67 -8.55
CA PHE A 35 6.20 -4.55 -8.86
C PHE A 35 4.85 -3.96 -8.43
N LEU A 36 4.85 -3.08 -7.41
CA LEU A 36 3.65 -2.40 -6.92
C LEU A 36 3.10 -1.42 -7.96
N GLY A 37 3.95 -0.53 -8.50
CA GLY A 37 3.54 0.38 -9.57
C GLY A 37 3.27 -0.35 -10.89
N LEU A 38 3.96 -1.47 -11.16
CA LEU A 38 3.62 -2.33 -12.30
C LEU A 38 2.23 -2.97 -12.14
N ALA A 39 1.81 -3.30 -10.90
CA ALA A 39 0.45 -3.75 -10.63
C ALA A 39 -0.58 -2.65 -10.85
N GLU A 40 -0.32 -1.41 -10.43
CA GLU A 40 -1.18 -0.26 -10.74
C GLU A 40 -1.37 -0.13 -12.26
N GLN A 41 -0.27 -0.13 -13.01
CA GLN A 41 -0.29 -0.03 -14.48
C GLN A 41 -1.05 -1.19 -15.14
N PHE A 42 -0.89 -2.41 -14.64
CA PHE A 42 -1.63 -3.57 -15.13
C PHE A 42 -3.14 -3.34 -14.98
N VAL A 43 -3.57 -2.90 -13.79
CA VAL A 43 -4.99 -2.70 -13.49
C VAL A 43 -5.58 -1.54 -14.30
N GLU A 44 -4.88 -0.42 -14.40
CA GLU A 44 -5.29 0.72 -15.23
C GLU A 44 -5.42 0.32 -16.70
N LYS A 45 -4.44 -0.41 -17.22
CA LYS A 45 -4.49 -0.94 -18.60
C LYS A 45 -5.66 -1.90 -18.80
N TYR A 46 -5.94 -2.77 -17.83
CA TYR A 46 -7.03 -3.73 -17.91
C TYR A 46 -8.41 -3.05 -17.91
N LEU A 47 -8.60 -2.03 -17.05
CA LEU A 47 -9.87 -1.35 -16.88
C LEU A 47 -10.14 -0.28 -17.95
N GLY A 48 -9.10 0.26 -18.57
CA GLY A 48 -9.19 1.16 -19.72
C GLY A 48 -9.01 2.64 -19.37
N GLN A 49 -9.24 3.48 -20.38
CA GLN A 49 -8.80 4.87 -20.38
C GLN A 49 -9.53 5.73 -19.33
N GLY A 50 -8.75 6.47 -18.53
CA GLY A 50 -9.27 7.44 -17.54
C GLY A 50 -9.52 6.88 -16.14
N ILE A 51 -9.27 5.58 -15.93
CA ILE A 51 -9.29 4.97 -14.60
C ILE A 51 -7.90 5.08 -13.98
N ILE A 52 -7.84 5.59 -12.74
CA ILE A 52 -6.64 5.51 -11.92
C ILE A 52 -6.80 4.43 -10.85
N ALA A 53 -5.69 3.77 -10.53
CA ALA A 53 -5.65 2.66 -9.59
C ALA A 53 -4.53 2.84 -8.55
N PRO A 54 -4.58 3.87 -7.68
CA PRO A 54 -3.60 4.03 -6.62
C PRO A 54 -3.53 2.82 -5.68
N LEU A 55 -2.30 2.54 -5.24
CA LEU A 55 -1.96 1.55 -4.22
C LEU A 55 -1.33 2.22 -2.99
N PHE A 56 -1.65 1.67 -1.81
CA PHE A 56 -0.88 1.88 -0.60
C PHE A 56 -0.13 0.61 -0.18
N VAL A 57 1.14 0.76 0.18
CA VAL A 57 2.07 -0.34 0.47
C VAL A 57 1.82 -1.09 1.78
N GLY A 58 0.78 -0.73 2.55
CA GLY A 58 0.43 -1.38 3.82
C GLY A 58 1.51 -1.28 4.88
N ALA A 59 1.27 -1.82 6.09
CA ALA A 59 2.33 -1.99 7.09
C ALA A 59 3.31 -3.07 6.63
N SER A 60 4.33 -2.66 5.88
CA SER A 60 5.23 -3.54 5.13
C SER A 60 6.63 -3.68 5.72
N GLY A 61 6.92 -3.07 6.88
CA GLY A 61 8.27 -2.88 7.44
C GLY A 61 9.11 -4.16 7.61
N ASP A 62 8.48 -5.33 7.59
CA ASP A 62 9.10 -6.64 7.68
C ASP A 62 8.64 -7.63 6.58
N ILE A 63 7.98 -7.14 5.53
CA ILE A 63 7.53 -7.94 4.38
C ILE A 63 8.32 -7.56 3.13
N ASN A 64 9.05 -8.53 2.59
CA ASN A 64 9.67 -8.43 1.27
C ASN A 64 8.81 -9.10 0.18
N PRO A 65 8.94 -8.67 -1.08
CA PRO A 65 8.38 -9.39 -2.22
C PRO A 65 9.08 -10.75 -2.39
N TYR A 66 8.46 -11.65 -3.15
CA TYR A 66 9.02 -12.99 -3.39
C TYR A 66 10.35 -12.94 -4.15
N TYR A 67 10.46 -12.03 -5.11
CA TYR A 67 11.72 -11.70 -5.78
C TYR A 67 12.20 -10.36 -5.25
N VAL A 68 13.49 -10.27 -4.88
CA VAL A 68 14.08 -9.11 -4.21
C VAL A 68 15.40 -8.78 -4.87
N GLY A 69 15.67 -7.49 -5.07
CA GLY A 69 17.02 -7.04 -5.44
C GLY A 69 17.41 -7.32 -6.89
N ILE A 70 16.44 -7.52 -7.79
CA ILE A 70 16.67 -7.74 -9.22
C ILE A 70 17.38 -6.52 -9.82
N ALA A 71 18.47 -6.78 -10.54
CA ALA A 71 19.31 -5.72 -11.09
C ALA A 71 18.75 -5.15 -12.40
N GLU A 72 18.08 -5.97 -13.21
CA GLU A 72 17.65 -5.60 -14.56
C GLU A 72 16.39 -6.36 -14.97
N PHE A 73 15.61 -5.80 -15.88
CA PHE A 73 14.46 -6.48 -16.49
C PHE A 73 14.92 -7.42 -17.61
N HIS A 74 15.11 -8.71 -17.29
CA HIS A 74 15.46 -9.72 -18.28
C HIS A 74 14.25 -10.11 -19.15
N LYS A 75 14.35 -9.93 -20.48
CA LYS A 75 13.24 -10.18 -21.43
C LYS A 75 13.59 -11.18 -22.55
N GLU A 76 14.75 -11.81 -22.45
CA GLU A 76 15.27 -12.70 -23.50
C GLU A 76 14.34 -13.91 -23.70
N ASN A 77 14.19 -14.36 -24.95
CA ASN A 77 13.40 -15.54 -25.32
C ASN A 77 11.94 -15.53 -24.83
N GLY A 78 11.35 -14.34 -24.63
CA GLY A 78 9.98 -14.19 -24.13
C GLY A 78 9.85 -14.38 -22.61
N TRP A 79 10.96 -14.33 -21.87
CA TRP A 79 10.94 -14.31 -20.41
C TRP A 79 10.18 -13.08 -19.91
N ILE A 80 9.33 -13.29 -18.91
CA ILE A 80 8.65 -12.21 -18.19
C ILE A 80 9.53 -11.85 -16.99
N PRO A 81 10.05 -10.62 -16.88
CA PRO A 81 10.83 -10.19 -15.73
C PRO A 81 10.08 -10.42 -14.42
N GLU A 82 10.81 -10.79 -13.37
CA GLU A 82 10.24 -11.12 -12.06
C GLU A 82 9.40 -9.99 -11.45
N PRO A 83 9.80 -8.69 -11.51
CA PRO A 83 8.95 -7.60 -11.04
C PRO A 83 7.67 -7.44 -11.89
N GLU A 84 7.73 -7.69 -13.20
CA GLU A 84 6.55 -7.67 -14.08
C GLU A 84 5.61 -8.84 -13.76
N LEU A 85 6.15 -10.04 -13.53
CA LEU A 85 5.39 -11.21 -13.12
C LEU A 85 4.64 -10.94 -11.80
N LEU A 86 5.33 -10.41 -10.78
CA LEU A 86 4.70 -10.04 -9.51
C LEU A 86 3.62 -8.97 -9.68
N GLY A 87 3.90 -7.96 -10.51
CA GLY A 87 2.92 -6.91 -10.83
C GLY A 87 1.67 -7.46 -11.51
N ILE A 88 1.82 -8.39 -12.45
CA ILE A 88 0.69 -9.08 -13.12
C ILE A 88 -0.09 -9.91 -12.09
N MET A 89 0.58 -10.73 -11.27
CA MET A 89 -0.09 -11.57 -10.27
C MET A 89 -0.91 -10.73 -9.28
N LEU A 90 -0.34 -9.64 -8.75
CA LEU A 90 -1.06 -8.73 -7.86
C LEU A 90 -2.20 -8.01 -8.60
N GLY A 91 -1.96 -7.51 -9.80
CA GLY A 91 -2.95 -6.83 -10.61
C GLY A 91 -4.16 -7.72 -10.96
N GLU A 92 -3.92 -8.98 -11.33
CA GLU A 92 -4.99 -9.96 -11.57
C GLU A 92 -5.82 -10.20 -10.31
N GLU A 93 -5.19 -10.33 -9.15
CA GLU A 93 -5.91 -10.50 -7.88
C GLU A 93 -6.74 -9.26 -7.54
N VAL A 94 -6.24 -8.06 -7.80
CA VAL A 94 -7.01 -6.82 -7.65
C VAL A 94 -8.25 -6.83 -8.55
N ILE A 95 -8.12 -7.26 -9.81
CA ILE A 95 -9.27 -7.41 -10.73
C ILE A 95 -10.24 -8.49 -10.24
N HIS A 96 -9.75 -9.61 -9.71
CA HIS A 96 -10.58 -10.65 -9.12
C HIS A 96 -11.40 -10.14 -7.93
N VAL A 97 -10.75 -9.46 -6.98
CA VAL A 97 -11.44 -8.82 -5.85
C VAL A 97 -12.45 -7.79 -6.35
N LEU A 98 -12.06 -6.92 -7.30
CA LEU A 98 -12.93 -5.89 -7.86
C LEU A 98 -14.22 -6.47 -8.47
N ARG A 99 -14.12 -7.58 -9.21
CA ARG A 99 -15.28 -8.28 -9.80
C ARG A 99 -16.24 -8.81 -8.74
N ASN A 100 -15.75 -9.11 -7.54
CA ASN A 100 -16.54 -9.62 -6.42
C ASN A 100 -17.15 -8.51 -5.55
N ILE A 101 -16.80 -7.24 -5.76
CA ILE A 101 -17.48 -6.11 -5.09
C ILE A 101 -18.84 -5.87 -5.76
N LYS A 102 -19.90 -6.42 -5.17
CA LYS A 102 -21.29 -6.29 -5.68
C LYS A 102 -22.06 -5.14 -5.04
N GLU A 103 -21.81 -4.91 -3.76
CA GLU A 103 -22.49 -3.88 -2.99
C GLU A 103 -21.75 -2.55 -3.13
N LEU A 104 -22.49 -1.50 -3.46
CA LEU A 104 -22.02 -0.13 -3.48
C LEU A 104 -22.79 0.67 -2.43
N ASN A 105 -22.11 1.56 -1.74
CA ASN A 105 -22.73 2.52 -0.84
C ASN A 105 -22.52 3.94 -1.37
N SER A 106 -23.25 4.91 -0.82
CA SER A 106 -23.19 6.31 -1.23
C SER A 106 -21.94 7.06 -0.73
N GLY A 107 -20.93 6.36 -0.20
CA GLY A 107 -19.69 6.95 0.32
C GLY A 107 -19.80 7.52 1.74
N GLY A 108 -21.01 7.83 2.22
CA GLY A 108 -21.25 8.27 3.60
C GLY A 108 -20.51 9.54 4.00
N GLU A 109 -20.40 9.78 5.32
CA GLU A 109 -19.69 10.93 5.87
C GLU A 109 -18.17 10.79 5.75
N ILE A 110 -17.50 11.94 5.60
CA ILE A 110 -16.06 12.04 5.62
C ILE A 110 -15.64 12.71 6.93
N GLU A 111 -14.77 12.05 7.69
CA GLU A 111 -14.17 12.61 8.89
C GLU A 111 -12.67 12.37 8.90
N THR A 112 -11.97 13.24 9.62
CA THR A 112 -10.52 13.16 9.78
C THR A 112 -10.14 13.44 11.23
N ALA A 113 -9.04 12.84 11.66
CA ALA A 113 -8.40 13.12 12.92
C ALA A 113 -6.88 13.07 12.73
N PHE A 114 -6.17 13.87 13.51
CA PHE A 114 -4.72 13.93 13.49
C PHE A 114 -4.21 13.93 14.93
N LYS A 115 -3.15 13.17 15.19
CA LYS A 115 -2.51 13.15 16.49
C LYS A 115 -1.02 12.89 16.35
N THR A 116 -0.22 13.68 17.06
CA THR A 116 1.19 13.37 17.32
C THR A 116 1.28 12.57 18.61
N ILE A 117 2.04 11.47 18.59
CA ILE A 117 2.36 10.67 19.77
C ILE A 117 3.87 10.65 20.00
N GLU A 118 4.27 10.65 21.27
CA GLU A 118 5.68 10.53 21.66
C GLU A 118 6.04 9.04 21.77
N LEU A 119 7.00 8.59 20.97
CA LEU A 119 7.52 7.23 21.00
C LEU A 119 8.83 7.18 21.77
N PRO A 120 9.05 6.17 22.64
CA PRO A 120 10.32 6.04 23.36
C PRO A 120 11.47 5.81 22.37
N SER A 121 12.61 6.46 22.62
CA SER A 121 13.80 6.27 21.80
C SER A 121 14.34 4.85 21.96
N LYS A 122 14.82 4.27 20.85
CA LYS A 122 15.50 2.97 20.89
C LYS A 122 16.88 3.16 21.47
N GLN A 123 17.18 2.53 22.62
CA GLN A 123 18.54 2.47 23.13
C GLN A 123 19.42 1.71 22.12
N LEU A 124 20.38 2.42 21.52
CA LEU A 124 21.29 1.84 20.53
C LEU A 124 22.35 0.99 21.23
N TYR A 125 22.69 -0.15 20.62
CA TYR A 125 23.70 -1.10 21.12
C TYR A 125 25.15 -0.59 20.93
N ARG A 126 25.36 0.56 20.27
CA ARG A 126 26.68 1.18 20.03
C ARG A 126 26.60 2.71 20.07
N ASP A 127 27.28 3.30 21.06
CA ASP A 127 27.93 4.60 21.25
C ASP A 127 27.39 5.92 20.62
N ALA A 128 26.33 5.91 19.84
CA ALA A 128 25.55 7.11 19.55
C ALA A 128 24.34 7.10 20.50
N ALA A 129 24.53 7.62 21.71
CA ALA A 129 23.38 7.87 22.58
C ALA A 129 22.46 8.87 21.86
N LEU A 130 21.24 8.47 21.50
CA LEU A 130 20.20 9.43 21.18
C LEU A 130 20.02 10.29 22.43
N THR A 131 20.14 11.60 22.28
CA THR A 131 20.03 12.55 23.40
C THR A 131 18.58 12.76 23.82
N GLU A 132 17.63 12.43 22.94
CA GLU A 132 16.20 12.57 23.21
C GLU A 132 15.59 11.27 23.76
N GLU A 133 14.77 11.39 24.80
CA GLU A 133 14.06 10.27 25.42
C GLU A 133 12.88 9.78 24.56
N THR A 134 12.26 10.68 23.80
CA THR A 134 11.16 10.36 22.90
C THR A 134 11.34 11.03 21.55
N PHE A 135 10.65 10.50 20.54
CA PHE A 135 10.52 11.10 19.22
C PHE A 135 9.04 11.23 18.84
N PRO A 136 8.63 12.36 18.25
CA PRO A 136 7.25 12.54 17.81
C PRO A 136 6.98 11.69 16.55
N MET A 137 5.84 11.00 16.56
CA MET A 137 5.29 10.34 15.37
C MET A 137 3.89 10.88 15.09
N ASN A 138 3.68 11.32 13.86
CA ASN A 138 2.39 11.77 13.38
C ASN A 138 1.54 10.57 12.94
N ILE A 139 0.28 10.58 13.36
CA ILE A 139 -0.75 9.63 12.97
C ILE A 139 -1.93 10.42 12.40
N THR A 140 -2.32 10.07 11.18
CA THR A 140 -3.51 10.62 10.52
C THR A 140 -4.54 9.52 10.41
N ALA A 141 -5.76 9.77 10.86
CA ALA A 141 -6.90 8.90 10.61
C ALA A 141 -7.92 9.63 9.76
N ALA A 142 -8.52 8.92 8.81
CA ALA A 142 -9.65 9.41 8.04
C ALA A 142 -10.67 8.29 7.84
N ARG A 143 -11.93 8.64 7.61
CA ARG A 143 -12.94 7.70 7.14
C ARG A 143 -13.73 8.29 5.98
N VAL A 144 -14.21 7.40 5.13
CA VAL A 144 -15.22 7.67 4.11
C VAL A 144 -16.30 6.61 4.30
N GLY A 145 -17.41 7.00 4.92
CA GLY A 145 -18.48 6.08 5.29
C GLY A 145 -17.98 5.03 6.29
N ASP A 146 -17.97 3.77 5.85
CA ASP A 146 -17.58 2.58 6.60
C ASP A 146 -16.14 2.11 6.32
N VAL A 147 -15.37 2.86 5.54
CA VAL A 147 -13.96 2.58 5.24
C VAL A 147 -13.06 3.55 6.01
N ALA A 148 -12.14 3.01 6.79
CA ALA A 148 -11.14 3.78 7.52
C ALA A 148 -9.77 3.75 6.82
N PHE A 149 -9.01 4.82 7.00
CA PHE A 149 -7.63 5.00 6.57
C PHE A 149 -6.82 5.47 7.78
N VAL A 150 -5.71 4.79 8.08
CA VAL A 150 -4.81 5.16 9.17
C VAL A 150 -3.40 5.26 8.62
N GLY A 151 -2.89 6.49 8.57
CA GLY A 151 -1.58 6.87 8.04
C GLY A 151 -0.54 7.06 9.15
N PHE A 152 0.68 6.61 8.88
CA PHE A 152 1.84 6.70 9.77
C PHE A 152 3.06 7.27 9.06
N GLY A 153 3.75 8.22 9.70
CA GLY A 153 5.00 8.80 9.21
C GLY A 153 6.25 7.97 9.43
N THR A 154 6.11 6.64 9.44
CA THR A 154 7.22 5.69 9.58
C THR A 154 6.85 4.37 8.90
N GLU A 155 7.85 3.55 8.58
CA GLU A 155 7.68 2.19 8.09
C GLU A 155 7.18 1.26 9.20
N MET A 156 5.94 0.77 9.07
CA MET A 156 5.26 0.01 10.12
C MET A 156 5.43 -1.49 9.94
N LEU A 157 5.76 -2.21 11.03
CA LEU A 157 5.76 -3.67 11.06
C LEU A 157 4.35 -4.25 10.87
N THR A 158 4.28 -5.44 10.28
CA THR A 158 3.02 -6.10 9.91
C THR A 158 2.10 -6.33 11.09
N GLU A 159 2.62 -6.79 12.23
CA GLU A 159 1.81 -7.07 13.41
C GLU A 159 1.14 -5.81 13.96
N ILE A 160 1.79 -4.65 13.84
CA ILE A 160 1.19 -3.38 14.25
C ILE A 160 0.04 -3.04 13.31
N GLY A 161 0.23 -3.20 11.99
CA GLY A 161 -0.84 -3.05 11.01
C GLY A 161 -2.02 -4.00 11.25
N MET A 162 -1.75 -5.24 11.64
CA MET A 162 -2.79 -6.21 12.03
C MET A 162 -3.53 -5.80 13.29
N ALA A 163 -2.80 -5.32 14.32
CA ALA A 163 -3.41 -4.83 15.57
C ALA A 163 -4.33 -3.63 15.32
N ILE A 164 -3.93 -2.69 14.45
CA ILE A 164 -4.76 -1.56 14.05
C ILE A 164 -6.04 -2.04 13.36
N LYS A 165 -5.92 -2.98 12.41
CA LYS A 165 -7.09 -3.54 11.71
C LYS A 165 -8.03 -4.27 12.68
N ALA A 166 -7.49 -5.03 13.64
CA ALA A 166 -8.28 -5.74 14.64
C ALA A 166 -8.97 -4.81 15.65
N GLY A 167 -8.33 -3.69 16.02
CA GLY A 167 -8.88 -2.68 16.93
C GLY A 167 -9.80 -1.65 16.27
N SER A 168 -9.87 -1.62 14.94
CA SER A 168 -10.69 -0.65 14.22
C SER A 168 -12.18 -1.01 14.32
N PRO A 169 -13.07 -0.03 14.58
CA PRO A 169 -14.51 -0.25 14.52
C PRO A 169 -15.01 -0.42 13.07
N PHE A 170 -14.15 -0.17 12.07
CA PHE A 170 -14.47 -0.27 10.66
C PHE A 170 -13.94 -1.58 10.07
N LYS A 171 -14.85 -2.41 9.54
CA LYS A 171 -14.53 -3.69 8.90
C LYS A 171 -13.43 -3.55 7.83
N HIS A 172 -13.47 -2.46 7.07
CA HIS A 172 -12.48 -2.14 6.06
C HIS A 172 -11.57 -1.02 6.54
N THR A 173 -10.35 -1.38 6.93
CA THR A 173 -9.34 -0.44 7.43
C THR A 173 -8.05 -0.56 6.62
N PHE A 174 -7.69 0.53 5.96
CA PHE A 174 -6.43 0.71 5.24
C PHE A 174 -5.38 1.20 6.22
N VAL A 175 -4.27 0.46 6.31
CA VAL A 175 -3.07 0.96 7.01
C VAL A 175 -2.14 1.50 5.94
N ILE A 176 -1.75 2.76 6.10
CA ILE A 176 -0.90 3.50 5.19
C ILE A 176 0.32 3.94 6.00
N THR A 177 1.49 3.86 5.39
CA THR A 177 2.77 4.20 5.99
C THR A 177 3.55 5.04 4.98
N HIS A 178 4.69 5.61 5.38
CA HIS A 178 5.50 6.51 4.55
C HIS A 178 4.75 7.82 4.23
N CYS A 179 3.87 8.28 5.13
CA CYS A 179 3.01 9.45 4.94
C CYS A 179 3.45 10.69 5.75
#